data_AF-X6LZ66-F1
#
_entry.id   AF-X6LZ66-F1
#
_cell.length_a   1.000
_cell.length_b   1.000
_cell.length_c   1.000
_cell.angle_alpha   90.00
_cell.angle_beta   90.00
_cell.angle_gamma   90.00
#
_symmetry.space_group_name_H-M   'P 1'
#
loop_
_entity.id
_entity.type
_entity.pdbx_description
1 polymer ?
#
loop_
_entity_poly.entity_id
_entity_poly.type
_entity_poly.pdbx_seq_one_letter_code
_entity_poly.pdbx_strand_id
1 'polypeptide(L)'
;MKMVRQYEEIKLEERTLNPYSSCPPKELYEKLNKAMETTAMYKETWRKIQEDITQKIRAQLKDVSSKVGQLNQWKIEKRIQFCKTVLKTLPELMKSDVEEEIVACEKKIQYKIKKKMKETKNIEGICKLLKQRHIESNGADPNAFTEMTQTINATCTIVSHFAFSEHFDIDTNTIEIVGKCLALVLECMTLKKDTLEMKENEYKKEFDDFNDKIKRLGQ
;
A
#
# COMPACT_ATOMS: atom_id res chain seq x y z
N MET A 1 8.29 19.26 36.06
CA MET A 1 9.14 20.12 35.21
C MET A 1 8.40 20.49 33.93
N LYS A 2 8.32 21.78 33.60
CA LYS A 2 7.61 22.29 32.41
C LYS A 2 8.16 21.73 31.09
N MET A 3 9.48 21.50 31.04
CA MET A 3 10.20 21.01 29.87
C MET A 3 9.85 19.56 29.49
N VAL A 4 9.73 18.66 30.48
CA VAL A 4 9.33 17.25 30.23
C VAL A 4 7.95 17.17 29.58
N ARG A 5 6.98 17.94 30.11
CA ARG A 5 5.61 17.98 29.58
C ARG A 5 5.56 18.42 28.12
N GLN A 6 6.41 19.36 27.71
CA GLN A 6 6.46 19.83 26.32
C GLN A 6 6.80 18.72 25.32
N TYR A 7 7.68 17.79 25.69
CA TYR A 7 8.02 16.66 24.83
C TYR A 7 7.00 15.52 24.94
N GLU A 8 6.50 15.25 26.14
CA GLU A 8 5.46 14.24 26.37
C GLU A 8 4.18 14.53 25.56
N GLU A 9 3.76 15.80 25.48
CA GLU A 9 2.56 16.23 24.74
C GLU A 9 2.70 16.10 23.21
N ILE A 10 3.94 15.97 22.69
CA ILE A 10 4.17 15.80 21.26
C ILE A 10 3.76 14.39 20.83
N LYS A 11 2.75 14.30 19.96
CA LYS A 11 2.34 13.07 19.30
C LYS A 11 2.96 12.97 17.91
N LEU A 12 3.53 11.80 17.59
CA LEU A 12 4.07 11.49 16.25
C LEU A 12 3.04 10.86 15.32
N GLU A 13 1.98 10.28 15.89
CA GLU A 13 0.90 9.65 15.16
C GLU A 13 0.26 10.63 14.16
N GLU A 14 0.10 10.17 12.93
CA GLU A 14 -0.61 10.87 11.84
C GLU A 14 -0.03 12.22 11.39
N ARG A 15 1.10 12.65 11.97
CA ARG A 15 1.77 13.89 11.55
C ARG A 15 2.50 13.73 10.22
N THR A 16 2.57 14.85 9.50
CA THR A 16 3.30 14.98 8.23
C THR A 16 4.61 15.76 8.38
N LEU A 17 4.71 16.61 9.40
CA LEU A 17 5.86 17.48 9.67
C LEU A 17 6.50 17.11 11.00
N ASN A 18 7.83 17.14 11.04
CA ASN A 18 8.60 16.85 12.24
C ASN A 18 8.25 17.87 13.36
N PRO A 19 7.58 17.44 14.44
CA PRO A 19 7.17 18.35 15.51
C PRO A 19 8.36 18.90 16.31
N TYR A 20 9.50 18.22 16.24
CA TYR A 20 10.71 18.61 16.95
C TYR A 20 11.53 19.68 16.22
N SER A 21 11.20 20.02 14.97
CA SER A 21 11.95 21.03 14.20
C SER A 21 11.99 22.42 14.87
N SER A 22 10.95 22.77 15.62
CA SER A 22 10.87 24.07 16.32
C SER A 22 11.58 24.08 17.68
N CYS A 23 11.78 22.91 18.29
CA CYS A 23 12.47 22.76 19.56
C CYS A 23 13.28 21.44 19.56
N PRO A 24 14.42 21.40 18.82
CA PRO A 24 15.13 20.15 18.56
C PRO A 24 15.68 19.52 19.85
N PRO A 25 15.43 18.21 20.08
CA PRO A 25 16.01 17.48 21.20
C PRO A 25 17.53 17.59 21.27
N LYS A 26 18.21 17.68 20.11
CA LYS A 26 19.65 17.93 20.03
C LYS A 26 20.08 19.23 20.73
N GLU A 27 19.40 20.34 20.46
CA GLU A 27 19.73 21.62 21.08
C GLU A 27 19.46 21.62 22.58
N LEU A 28 18.39 20.94 23.00
CA LEU A 28 18.09 20.78 24.41
C LEU A 28 19.18 19.97 25.12
N TYR A 29 19.59 18.85 24.53
CA TYR A 29 20.64 18.00 25.07
C TYR A 29 21.95 18.77 25.26
N GLU A 30 22.38 19.53 24.25
CA GLU A 30 23.61 20.34 24.32
C GLU A 30 23.58 21.35 25.47
N LYS A 31 22.43 21.99 25.71
CA LYS A 31 22.23 22.92 26.84
C LYS A 31 22.24 22.20 28.19
N LEU A 32 21.65 21.01 28.26
CA LEU A 32 21.56 20.23 29.50
C LEU A 32 22.83 19.45 29.83
N ASN A 33 23.68 19.14 28.85
CA ASN A 33 24.79 18.18 29.02
C ASN A 33 25.68 18.50 30.23
N LYS A 34 26.10 19.77 30.36
CA LYS A 34 26.91 20.23 31.50
C LYS A 34 26.16 20.14 32.85
N ALA A 35 24.86 20.41 32.86
CA ALA A 35 24.03 20.34 34.06
C ALA A 35 23.75 18.87 34.48
N MET A 36 23.72 17.95 33.52
CA MET A 36 23.51 16.52 33.77
C MET A 36 24.73 15.85 34.41
N GLU A 37 25.93 16.35 34.17
CA GLU A 37 27.17 15.86 34.81
C GLU A 37 27.17 16.14 36.32
N THR A 38 26.53 17.22 36.75
CA THR A 38 26.58 17.71 38.14
C THR A 38 25.30 17.45 38.94
N THR A 39 24.16 17.27 38.26
CA THR A 39 22.85 17.17 38.93
C THR A 39 22.05 15.97 38.43
N ALA A 40 21.83 14.99 39.32
CA ALA A 40 21.10 13.75 39.01
C ALA A 40 19.66 13.99 38.49
N MET A 41 18.99 15.05 38.98
CA MET A 41 17.64 15.41 38.55
C MET A 41 17.55 15.74 37.05
N TYR A 42 18.54 16.43 36.47
CA TYR A 42 18.55 16.74 35.04
C TYR A 42 18.84 15.50 34.20
N LYS A 43 19.71 14.61 34.68
CA LYS A 43 19.98 13.33 34.03
C LYS A 43 18.73 12.46 33.97
N GLU A 44 17.98 12.37 35.07
CA GLU A 44 16.70 11.66 35.12
C GLU A 44 15.65 12.26 34.19
N THR A 45 15.58 13.58 34.15
CA THR A 45 14.69 14.34 33.28
C THR A 45 14.96 14.05 31.81
N TRP A 46 16.24 14.09 31.42
CA TRP A 46 16.66 13.79 30.06
C TRP A 46 16.36 12.35 29.67
N ARG A 47 16.63 11.39 30.57
CA ARG A 47 16.31 9.97 30.35
C ARG A 47 14.84 9.76 30.00
N LYS A 48 13.91 10.41 30.71
CA LYS A 48 12.47 10.33 30.42
C LYS A 48 12.12 10.87 29.04
N ILE A 49 12.70 12.01 28.66
CA ILE A 49 12.51 12.59 27.31
C ILE A 49 13.05 11.63 26.24
N GLN A 50 14.23 11.06 26.46
CA GLN A 50 14.84 10.10 25.55
C GLN A 50 13.97 8.84 25.37
N GLU A 51 13.52 8.24 26.46
CA GLU A 51 12.64 7.06 26.45
C GLU A 51 11.32 7.36 25.74
N ASP A 52 10.67 8.49 26.04
CA ASP A 52 9.42 8.88 25.40
C ASP A 52 9.55 9.05 23.87
N ILE A 53 10.54 9.82 23.41
CA ILE A 53 10.76 10.05 21.97
C ILE A 53 11.10 8.75 21.24
N THR A 54 12.00 7.93 21.80
CA THR A 54 12.40 6.66 21.18
C THR A 54 11.21 5.68 21.11
N GLN A 55 10.40 5.59 22.18
CA GLN A 55 9.19 4.77 22.17
C GLN A 55 8.16 5.25 21.14
N LYS A 56 7.96 6.55 20.97
CA LYS A 56 7.06 7.10 19.94
C LYS A 56 7.52 6.73 18.52
N ILE A 57 8.83 6.80 18.24
CA ILE A 57 9.38 6.36 16.95
C ILE A 57 9.14 4.86 16.74
N ARG A 58 9.45 4.03 17.75
CA ARG A 58 9.23 2.58 17.70
C ARG A 58 7.76 2.21 17.48
N ALA A 59 6.85 2.88 18.17
CA ALA A 59 5.42 2.70 17.99
C ALA A 59 4.99 2.99 16.55
N GLN A 60 5.49 4.09 15.97
CA GLN A 60 5.21 4.45 14.58
C GLN A 60 5.78 3.43 13.58
N LEU A 61 7.01 2.96 13.77
CA LEU A 61 7.61 1.90 12.94
C LEU A 61 6.81 0.60 13.01
N LYS A 62 6.37 0.21 14.22
CA LYS A 62 5.54 -0.97 14.44
C LYS A 62 4.18 -0.83 13.74
N ASP A 63 3.52 0.33 13.87
CA ASP A 63 2.25 0.63 13.19
C ASP A 63 2.40 0.49 11.68
N VAL A 64 3.41 1.13 11.09
CA VAL A 64 3.69 1.07 9.65
C VAL A 64 3.96 -0.38 9.20
N SER A 65 4.77 -1.13 9.95
CA SER A 65 5.10 -2.52 9.60
C SER A 65 3.89 -3.48 9.66
N SER A 66 2.93 -3.18 10.52
CA SER A 66 1.68 -3.95 10.68
C SER A 66 0.70 -3.70 9.53
N LYS A 67 0.69 -2.48 8.99
CA LYS A 67 -0.22 -2.03 7.92
C LYS A 67 0.28 -2.33 6.50
N VAL A 68 1.33 -3.13 6.34
CA VAL A 68 1.91 -3.48 5.03
C VAL A 68 0.92 -4.31 4.19
N GLY A 69 0.47 -3.71 3.09
CA GLY A 69 -0.55 -4.27 2.19
C GLY A 69 -1.99 -3.85 2.51
N GLN A 70 -2.19 -3.06 3.57
CA GLN A 70 -3.44 -2.32 3.81
C GLN A 70 -3.31 -0.87 3.34
N LEU A 71 -2.16 -0.26 3.62
CA LEU A 71 -1.80 1.07 3.11
C LEU A 71 -1.11 0.95 1.74
N ASN A 72 -1.31 1.97 0.89
CA ASN A 72 -0.49 2.14 -0.29
C ASN A 72 0.98 2.41 0.11
N GLN A 73 1.91 2.03 -0.78
CA GLN A 73 3.35 2.10 -0.55
C GLN A 73 3.81 3.53 -0.25
N TRP A 74 3.28 4.52 -0.96
CA TRP A 74 3.61 5.93 -0.73
C TRP A 74 3.32 6.38 0.71
N LYS A 75 2.17 6.00 1.29
CA LYS A 75 1.86 6.31 2.70
C LYS A 75 2.84 5.65 3.66
N ILE A 76 3.29 4.43 3.36
CA ILE A 76 4.28 3.70 4.15
C ILE A 76 5.64 4.41 4.09
N GLU A 77 6.12 4.73 2.88
CA GLU A 77 7.39 5.42 2.66
C GLU A 77 7.42 6.80 3.31
N LYS A 78 6.35 7.59 3.16
CA LYS A 78 6.22 8.90 3.80
C LYS A 78 6.34 8.80 5.32
N ARG A 79 5.78 7.76 5.95
CA ARG A 79 5.89 7.54 7.39
C ARG A 79 7.29 7.08 7.82
N ILE A 80 7.98 6.26 7.02
CA ILE A 80 9.39 5.92 7.27
C ILE A 80 10.28 7.16 7.14
N GLN A 81 10.07 7.94 6.07
CA GLN A 81 10.80 9.18 5.83
C GLN A 81 10.58 10.18 6.95
N PHE A 82 9.34 10.28 7.46
CA PHE A 82 9.04 11.07 8.65
C PHE A 82 9.93 10.66 9.84
N CYS A 83 10.05 9.36 10.13
CA CYS A 83 10.93 8.87 11.20
C CYS A 83 12.40 9.28 10.96
N LYS A 84 12.88 9.22 9.70
CA LYS A 84 14.23 9.70 9.33
C LYS A 84 14.39 11.21 9.54
N THR A 85 13.34 12.02 9.33
CA THR A 85 13.40 13.47 9.62
C THR A 85 13.47 13.76 11.11
N VAL A 86 12.75 12.98 11.94
CA VAL A 86 12.84 13.05 13.40
C VAL A 86 14.25 12.68 13.85
N LEU A 87 14.82 11.59 13.33
CA LEU A 87 16.18 11.13 13.63
C LEU A 87 17.24 12.24 13.47
N LYS A 88 17.12 13.07 12.41
CA LYS A 88 18.04 14.20 12.16
C LYS A 88 18.03 15.27 13.25
N THR A 89 16.94 15.36 14.02
CA THR A 89 16.80 16.34 15.13
C THR A 89 17.21 15.77 16.49
N LEU A 90 17.58 14.49 16.55
CA LEU A 90 17.99 13.84 17.80
C LEU A 90 19.48 14.04 18.09
N PRO A 91 19.89 14.01 19.37
CA PRO A 91 21.29 13.87 19.76
C PRO A 91 21.85 12.50 19.36
N GLU A 92 23.17 12.41 19.24
CA GLU A 92 23.86 11.23 18.71
C GLU A 92 23.56 9.95 19.49
N LEU A 93 23.54 10.02 20.83
CA LEU A 93 23.20 8.90 21.70
C LEU A 93 21.83 8.29 21.40
N MET A 94 20.85 9.12 21.03
CA MET A 94 19.51 8.63 20.68
C MET A 94 19.45 8.12 19.25
N LYS A 95 20.27 8.67 18.35
CA LYS A 95 20.27 8.22 16.96
C LYS A 95 20.72 6.77 16.86
N SER A 96 21.80 6.41 17.56
CA SER A 96 22.27 5.02 17.58
C SER A 96 21.20 4.04 18.06
N ASP A 97 20.37 4.46 19.03
CA ASP A 97 19.31 3.62 19.59
C ASP A 97 18.18 3.28 18.60
N VAL A 98 17.92 4.12 17.61
CA VAL A 98 16.75 3.97 16.71
C VAL A 98 17.09 3.95 15.22
N GLU A 99 18.29 4.34 14.80
CA GLU A 99 18.68 4.37 13.39
C GLU A 99 18.68 2.97 12.78
N GLU A 100 19.29 2.00 13.47
CA GLU A 100 19.30 0.60 13.03
C GLU A 100 17.87 0.04 12.94
N GLU A 101 16.99 0.41 13.86
CA GLU A 101 15.59 -0.01 13.87
C GLU A 101 14.82 0.56 12.67
N ILE A 102 15.03 1.84 12.33
CA ILE A 102 14.44 2.47 11.15
C ILE A 102 14.91 1.75 9.88
N VAL A 103 16.22 1.52 9.74
CA VAL A 103 16.81 0.84 8.58
C VAL A 103 16.31 -0.61 8.47
N ALA A 104 16.25 -1.34 9.58
CA ALA A 104 15.73 -2.71 9.61
C ALA A 104 14.24 -2.76 9.24
N CYS A 105 13.45 -1.80 9.74
CA CYS A 105 12.03 -1.69 9.40
C CYS A 105 11.83 -1.44 7.91
N GLU A 106 12.58 -0.50 7.33
CA GLU A 106 12.55 -0.19 5.91
C GLU A 106 12.89 -1.41 5.04
N LYS A 107 13.99 -2.10 5.35
CA LYS A 107 14.38 -3.34 4.64
C LYS A 107 13.30 -4.43 4.74
N LYS A 108 12.72 -4.62 5.94
CA LYS A 108 11.66 -5.61 6.18
C LYS A 108 10.40 -5.28 5.38
N ILE A 109 10.02 -4.01 5.31
CA ILE A 109 8.88 -3.54 4.51
C ILE A 109 9.15 -3.77 3.03
N GLN A 110 10.30 -3.35 2.52
CA GLN A 110 10.68 -3.58 1.12
C GLN A 110 10.67 -5.07 0.76
N TYR A 111 11.15 -5.94 1.65
CA TYR A 111 11.08 -7.38 1.45
C TYR A 111 9.63 -7.88 1.36
N LYS A 112 8.75 -7.47 2.30
CA LYS A 112 7.33 -7.84 2.29
C LYS A 112 6.63 -7.39 1.00
N ILE A 113 6.94 -6.18 0.53
CA ILE A 113 6.42 -5.63 -0.73
C ILE A 113 6.88 -6.47 -1.91
N LYS A 114 8.20 -6.69 -2.04
CA LYS A 114 8.77 -7.52 -3.12
C LYS A 114 8.22 -8.95 -3.11
N LYS A 115 8.03 -9.55 -1.93
CA LYS A 115 7.43 -10.88 -1.80
C LYS A 115 5.99 -10.90 -2.32
N LYS A 116 5.14 -9.97 -1.89
CA LYS A 116 3.75 -9.84 -2.39
C LYS A 116 3.70 -9.60 -3.89
N MET A 117 4.61 -8.77 -4.43
CA MET A 117 4.72 -8.55 -5.88
C MET A 117 5.09 -9.82 -6.65
N LYS A 118 6.01 -10.64 -6.12
CA LYS A 118 6.37 -11.93 -6.73
C LYS A 118 5.21 -12.91 -6.69
N GLU A 119 4.46 -12.97 -5.60
CA GLU A 119 3.24 -13.78 -5.51
C GLU A 119 2.20 -13.34 -6.57
N THR A 120 2.12 -12.04 -6.89
CA THR A 120 1.30 -11.55 -8.00
C THR A 120 1.87 -11.80 -9.39
N LYS A 121 3.14 -12.18 -9.58
CA LYS A 121 3.63 -12.58 -10.93
C LYS A 121 2.93 -13.83 -11.49
N ASN A 122 2.16 -14.54 -10.66
CA ASN A 122 1.29 -15.63 -11.10
C ASN A 122 0.06 -15.16 -11.93
N ILE A 123 -0.09 -13.84 -12.16
CA ILE A 123 -1.03 -13.26 -13.14
C ILE A 123 -0.85 -13.89 -14.53
N GLU A 124 0.38 -14.24 -14.93
CA GLU A 124 0.59 -14.87 -16.24
C GLU A 124 -0.05 -16.27 -16.33
N GLY A 125 -0.06 -17.02 -15.23
CA GLY A 125 -0.79 -18.29 -15.14
C GLY A 125 -2.30 -18.08 -15.22
N ILE A 126 -2.82 -17.05 -14.53
CA ILE A 126 -4.23 -16.65 -14.61
C ILE A 126 -4.60 -16.25 -16.04
N CYS A 127 -3.81 -15.42 -16.73
CA CYS A 127 -4.07 -15.03 -18.13
C CYS A 127 -4.06 -16.22 -19.10
N LYS A 128 -3.17 -17.20 -18.91
CA LYS A 128 -3.14 -18.42 -19.72
C LYS A 128 -4.40 -19.28 -19.51
N LEU A 129 -4.81 -19.45 -18.25
CA LEU A 129 -6.06 -20.16 -17.92
C LEU A 129 -7.30 -19.45 -18.46
N LEU A 130 -7.30 -18.12 -18.49
CA LEU A 130 -8.38 -17.31 -19.05
C LEU A 130 -8.51 -17.48 -20.57
N LYS A 131 -7.40 -17.45 -21.31
CA LYS A 131 -7.40 -17.72 -22.76
C LYS A 131 -7.89 -19.13 -23.07
N GLN A 132 -7.51 -20.11 -22.25
CA GLN A 132 -7.90 -21.50 -22.45
C GLN A 132 -9.39 -21.74 -22.16
N ARG A 133 -9.93 -21.19 -21.07
CA ARG A 133 -11.37 -21.33 -20.74
C ARG A 133 -12.29 -20.56 -21.69
N HIS A 134 -11.87 -19.43 -22.24
CA HIS A 134 -12.67 -18.69 -23.21
C HIS A 134 -12.84 -19.48 -24.54
N ILE A 135 -11.81 -20.20 -24.96
CA ILE A 135 -11.87 -21.09 -26.14
C ILE A 135 -12.78 -22.30 -25.89
N GLU A 136 -12.90 -22.75 -24.64
CA GLU A 136 -13.63 -23.96 -24.26
C GLU A 136 -15.11 -23.72 -23.87
N SER A 137 -15.51 -22.49 -23.50
CA SER A 137 -16.88 -22.21 -23.06
C SER A 137 -17.80 -21.67 -24.18
N ASN A 138 -18.49 -22.57 -24.88
CA ASN A 138 -19.77 -22.27 -25.55
C ASN A 138 -20.95 -22.18 -24.55
N GLY A 139 -20.68 -21.93 -23.27
CA GLY A 139 -21.67 -21.81 -22.19
C GLY A 139 -21.13 -20.95 -21.07
N ALA A 140 -21.64 -19.72 -20.96
CA ALA A 140 -21.22 -18.75 -19.98
C ALA A 140 -21.70 -19.13 -18.57
N ASP A 141 -20.82 -19.68 -17.72
CA ASP A 141 -21.05 -19.82 -16.28
C ASP A 141 -20.86 -18.44 -15.58
N PRO A 142 -21.91 -17.82 -15.02
CA PRO A 142 -21.84 -16.53 -14.35
C PRO A 142 -20.94 -16.52 -13.10
N ASN A 143 -20.72 -17.67 -12.46
CA ASN A 143 -19.89 -17.77 -11.26
C ASN A 143 -18.41 -17.60 -11.59
N ALA A 144 -17.96 -18.15 -12.72
CA ALA A 144 -16.59 -17.96 -13.22
C ALA A 144 -16.30 -16.48 -13.52
N PHE A 145 -17.30 -15.73 -14.01
CA PHE A 145 -17.16 -14.29 -14.26
C PHE A 145 -17.02 -13.47 -12.97
N THR A 146 -17.69 -13.91 -11.91
CA THR A 146 -17.64 -13.25 -10.60
C THR A 146 -16.32 -13.49 -9.90
N GLU A 147 -15.82 -14.73 -9.86
CA GLU A 147 -14.47 -15.05 -9.34
C GLU A 147 -13.36 -14.34 -10.14
N MET A 148 -13.54 -14.22 -11.45
CA MET A 148 -12.64 -13.45 -12.33
C MET A 148 -12.62 -11.97 -11.94
N THR A 149 -13.79 -11.35 -11.76
CA THR A 149 -13.90 -9.93 -11.39
C THR A 149 -13.27 -9.66 -10.01
N GLN A 150 -13.45 -10.58 -9.06
CA GLN A 150 -12.83 -10.49 -7.74
C GLN A 150 -11.30 -10.58 -7.81
N THR A 151 -10.77 -11.49 -8.62
CA THR A 151 -9.33 -11.67 -8.82
C THR A 151 -8.70 -10.45 -9.49
N ILE A 152 -9.32 -9.92 -10.54
CA ILE A 152 -8.87 -8.69 -11.22
C ILE A 152 -8.90 -7.50 -10.26
N ASN A 153 -9.97 -7.31 -9.50
CA ASN A 153 -10.06 -6.23 -8.52
C ASN A 153 -8.98 -6.34 -7.43
N ALA A 154 -8.70 -7.55 -6.93
CA ALA A 154 -7.63 -7.78 -5.96
C ALA A 154 -6.26 -7.44 -6.56
N THR A 155 -5.99 -7.87 -7.79
CA THR A 155 -4.76 -7.57 -8.52
C THR A 155 -4.61 -6.08 -8.81
N CYS A 156 -5.64 -5.40 -9.32
CA CYS A 156 -5.62 -3.96 -9.56
C CYS A 156 -5.40 -3.18 -8.27
N THR A 157 -6.03 -3.58 -7.15
CA THR A 157 -5.82 -2.95 -5.84
C THR A 157 -4.36 -3.06 -5.38
N ILE A 158 -3.75 -4.24 -5.55
CA ILE A 158 -2.33 -4.46 -5.26
C ILE A 158 -1.47 -3.56 -6.15
N VAL A 159 -1.70 -3.55 -7.45
CA VAL A 159 -0.93 -2.74 -8.41
C VAL A 159 -1.07 -1.25 -8.11
N SER A 160 -2.28 -0.74 -7.85
CA SER A 160 -2.52 0.65 -7.45
C SER A 160 -1.83 1.02 -6.13
N HIS A 161 -1.71 0.07 -5.20
CA HIS A 161 -0.98 0.30 -3.96
C HIS A 161 0.54 0.42 -4.17
N PHE A 162 1.08 -0.07 -5.29
CA PHE A 162 2.53 -0.18 -5.51
C PHE A 162 3.07 0.64 -6.70
N ALA A 163 2.27 0.93 -7.73
CA ALA A 163 2.72 1.54 -8.98
C ALA A 163 2.92 3.07 -8.94
N PHE A 164 2.50 3.75 -7.88
CA PHE A 164 2.45 5.23 -7.82
C PHE A 164 3.39 5.84 -6.76
N SER A 165 4.56 5.25 -6.50
CA SER A 165 5.59 5.93 -5.71
C SER A 165 6.54 6.70 -6.63
N GLU A 166 6.63 8.02 -6.42
CA GLU A 166 7.56 8.93 -7.14
C GLU A 166 9.05 8.66 -6.82
N HIS A 167 9.35 7.76 -5.88
CA HIS A 167 10.72 7.49 -5.41
C HIS A 167 11.25 6.11 -5.79
N PHE A 168 10.56 5.36 -6.64
CA PHE A 168 11.09 4.14 -7.24
C PHE A 168 11.40 4.36 -8.71
N ASP A 169 12.60 3.93 -9.13
CA ASP A 169 12.77 3.39 -10.47
C ASP A 169 11.73 2.30 -10.61
N ILE A 170 10.64 2.59 -11.33
CA ILE A 170 9.66 1.59 -11.71
C ILE A 170 10.42 0.64 -12.61
N ASP A 171 10.90 -0.46 -12.02
CA ASP A 171 11.67 -1.43 -12.79
C ASP A 171 10.81 -1.95 -13.94
N THR A 172 11.46 -2.35 -15.03
CA THR A 172 10.79 -2.82 -16.25
C THR A 172 9.77 -3.92 -15.95
N ASN A 173 10.04 -4.74 -14.91
CA ASN A 173 9.14 -5.78 -14.42
C ASN A 173 7.82 -5.21 -13.88
N THR A 174 7.85 -4.12 -13.11
CA THR A 174 6.65 -3.50 -12.55
C THR A 174 5.82 -2.85 -13.65
N ILE A 175 6.46 -2.18 -14.61
CA ILE A 175 5.80 -1.65 -15.81
C ILE A 175 5.12 -2.78 -16.60
N GLU A 176 5.83 -3.90 -16.78
CA GLU A 176 5.31 -5.07 -17.49
C GLU A 176 4.09 -5.67 -16.78
N ILE A 177 4.10 -5.79 -15.45
CA ILE A 177 2.96 -6.29 -14.67
C ILE A 177 1.76 -5.34 -14.80
N VAL A 178 1.98 -4.03 -14.68
CA VAL A 178 0.92 -3.02 -14.86
C VAL A 178 0.33 -3.13 -16.27
N GLY A 179 1.18 -3.22 -17.30
CA GLY A 179 0.77 -3.39 -18.69
C GLY A 179 -0.04 -4.67 -18.91
N LYS A 180 0.39 -5.81 -18.34
CA LYS A 180 -0.34 -7.08 -18.38
C LYS A 180 -1.70 -6.98 -17.69
N CYS A 181 -1.80 -6.27 -16.56
CA CYS A 181 -3.07 -6.05 -15.86
C CYS A 181 -4.04 -5.19 -16.68
N LEU A 182 -3.54 -4.10 -17.29
CA LEU A 182 -4.35 -3.23 -18.14
C LEU A 182 -4.84 -3.96 -19.39
N ALA A 183 -3.96 -4.75 -20.03
CA ALA A 183 -4.33 -5.60 -21.16
C ALA A 183 -5.43 -6.59 -20.77
N LEU A 184 -5.32 -7.22 -19.61
CA LEU A 184 -6.34 -8.13 -19.10
C LEU A 184 -7.69 -7.43 -18.86
N VAL A 185 -7.67 -6.24 -18.25
CA VAL A 185 -8.90 -5.45 -18.04
C VAL A 185 -9.57 -5.10 -19.37
N LEU A 186 -8.79 -4.72 -20.38
CA LEU A 186 -9.29 -4.45 -21.74
C LEU A 186 -9.88 -5.70 -22.39
N GLU A 187 -9.19 -6.85 -22.31
CA GLU A 187 -9.71 -8.13 -22.80
C GLU A 187 -11.05 -8.47 -22.12
N CYS A 188 -11.18 -8.31 -20.80
CA CYS A 188 -12.42 -8.54 -20.09
C CYS A 188 -13.56 -7.58 -20.50
N MET A 189 -13.25 -6.31 -20.79
CA MET A 189 -14.23 -5.34 -21.29
C MET A 189 -14.75 -5.74 -22.68
N THR A 190 -13.88 -6.17 -23.57
CA THR A 190 -14.25 -6.69 -24.90
C THR A 190 -15.10 -7.94 -24.78
N LEU A 191 -14.69 -8.92 -23.97
CA LEU A 191 -15.46 -10.14 -23.73
C LEU A 191 -16.86 -9.88 -23.19
N LYS A 192 -16.99 -8.92 -22.25
CA LYS A 192 -18.29 -8.51 -21.73
C LYS A 192 -19.16 -7.90 -22.83
N LYS A 193 -18.59 -7.08 -23.71
CA LYS A 193 -19.29 -6.50 -24.85
C LYS A 193 -19.78 -7.58 -25.82
N ASP A 194 -18.91 -8.49 -26.22
CA ASP A 194 -19.24 -9.58 -27.16
C ASP A 194 -20.34 -10.49 -26.59
N THR A 195 -20.29 -10.78 -25.28
CA THR A 195 -21.32 -11.57 -24.59
C THR A 195 -22.68 -10.86 -24.58
N LEU A 196 -22.70 -9.53 -24.42
CA LEU A 196 -23.93 -8.74 -24.46
C LEU A 196 -24.52 -8.71 -25.88
N GLU A 197 -23.67 -8.52 -26.90
CA GLU A 197 -24.10 -8.52 -28.30
C GLU A 197 -24.63 -9.90 -28.74
N MET A 198 -24.03 -11.00 -28.31
CA MET A 198 -24.56 -12.34 -28.58
C MET A 198 -25.95 -12.54 -27.97
N LYS A 199 -26.15 -12.14 -26.70
CA LYS A 199 -27.47 -12.24 -26.05
C LYS A 199 -28.51 -11.39 -26.77
N GLU A 200 -28.17 -10.18 -27.16
CA GLU A 200 -29.07 -9.28 -27.88
C GLU A 200 -29.49 -9.85 -29.25
N ASN A 201 -28.54 -10.46 -29.96
CA ASN A 201 -28.81 -11.15 -31.23
C ASN A 201 -29.68 -12.40 -31.06
N GLU A 202 -29.48 -13.15 -29.97
CA GLU A 202 -30.29 -14.33 -29.64
C GLU A 202 -31.74 -13.93 -29.32
N TYR A 203 -31.95 -12.92 -28.48
CA TYR A 203 -33.28 -12.36 -28.20
C TYR A 203 -33.97 -11.83 -29.47
N LYS A 204 -33.22 -11.14 -30.34
CA LYS A 204 -33.76 -10.63 -31.60
C LYS A 204 -34.21 -11.77 -32.52
N LYS A 205 -33.44 -12.84 -32.61
CA LYS A 205 -33.78 -14.03 -33.41
C LYS A 205 -35.01 -14.75 -32.86
N GLU A 206 -35.14 -14.89 -31.54
CA GLU A 206 -36.33 -15.47 -30.92
C GLU A 206 -37.58 -14.61 -31.15
N PHE A 207 -37.43 -13.28 -31.06
CA PHE A 207 -38.51 -12.34 -31.32
C PHE A 207 -38.96 -12.35 -32.79
N ASP A 208 -38.02 -12.45 -33.73
CA ASP A 208 -38.32 -12.57 -35.16
C ASP A 208 -39.02 -13.91 -35.48
N ASP A 209 -38.56 -15.04 -34.90
CA ASP A 209 -39.21 -16.35 -35.08
C ASP A 209 -40.64 -16.38 -34.49
N PHE A 210 -40.85 -15.72 -33.35
CA PHE A 210 -42.17 -15.53 -32.75
C PHE A 210 -43.09 -14.70 -33.65
N ASN A 211 -42.61 -13.58 -34.18
CA ASN A 211 -43.39 -12.73 -35.09
C ASN A 211 -43.76 -13.44 -36.40
N ASP A 212 -42.84 -14.24 -36.94
CA ASP A 212 -43.12 -15.05 -38.14
C ASP A 212 -44.15 -16.14 -37.88
N LYS A 213 -44.14 -16.77 -36.69
CA LYS A 213 -45.20 -17.70 -36.27
C LYS A 213 -46.56 -17.02 -36.13
N ILE A 214 -46.62 -15.83 -35.52
CA ILE A 214 -47.86 -15.05 -35.39
C ILE A 214 -48.44 -14.73 -36.78
N LYS A 215 -47.61 -14.28 -37.73
CA LYS A 215 -48.04 -13.97 -39.10
C LYS A 215 -48.62 -15.17 -39.84
N ARG A 216 -48.08 -16.38 -39.62
CA ARG A 216 -48.58 -17.62 -40.23
C ARG A 216 -49.92 -18.09 -39.67
N LEU A 217 -50.28 -17.67 -38.46
CA LEU A 217 -51.55 -18.04 -37.81
C LEU A 217 -52.72 -17.11 -38.18
N GLY A 218 -52.43 -15.96 -38.80
CA GLY A 218 -53.43 -14.98 -39.24
C GLY A 218 -53.85 -15.09 -40.72
N GLN A 219 -53.42 -16.16 -41.41
CA GLN A 219 -53.85 -16.56 -42.76
C GLN A 219 -54.75 -17.79 -42.67
#